data_AF-V8QRM4-F1
#
_entry.id   AF-V8QRM4-F1
#
_cell.length_a   1.000
_cell.length_b   1.000
_cell.length_c   1.000
_cell.angle_alpha   90.00
_cell.angle_beta   90.00
_cell.angle_gamma   90.00
#
_symmetry.space_group_name_H-M   'P 1'
#
loop_
_entity.id
_entity.type
_entity.pdbx_description
1 polymer ?
#
loop_
_entity_poly.entity_id
_entity_poly.type
_entity_poly.pdbx_seq_one_letter_code
_entity_poly.pdbx_strand_id
1 'polypeptide(L)'
;MYPSESIWIFIVLAFMFAMAPFLTERAFIFTPWRQTGEQEKPFWFCTLRAVLSYVVIAAGCWLLATQAGNLVYMLGGVLLLGIALYAPGAMVTPHVPVKHVSTRLIEVLVGYFVVGAIGFAIEANYANPSVKNWEFYTIAACLYVVLAYPGFVWRHLMKHPVRRHKSA
;
A
#
# COMPACT_ATOMS: atom_id res chain seq x y z
N MET A 1 17.79 -21.25 10.36
CA MET A 1 18.64 -20.47 9.44
C MET A 1 17.75 -20.07 8.28
N TYR A 2 17.59 -18.77 8.00
CA TYR A 2 16.77 -18.35 6.85
C TYR A 2 17.34 -18.94 5.57
N PRO A 3 16.53 -19.60 4.72
CA PRO A 3 16.95 -19.87 3.35
C PRO A 3 17.34 -18.53 2.71
N SER A 4 18.49 -18.46 2.05
CA SER A 4 18.92 -17.25 1.32
C SER A 4 17.84 -16.79 0.31
N GLU A 5 17.04 -17.74 -0.17
CA GLU A 5 15.89 -17.56 -1.06
C GLU A 5 14.77 -16.70 -0.45
N SER A 6 14.52 -16.79 0.86
CA SER A 6 13.43 -16.05 1.53
C SER A 6 13.65 -14.53 1.52
N ILE A 7 14.92 -14.10 1.58
CA ILE A 7 15.29 -12.68 1.55
C ILE A 7 14.94 -12.07 0.19
N TRP A 8 15.28 -12.77 -0.90
CA TRP A 8 14.97 -12.33 -2.26
C TRP A 8 13.47 -12.25 -2.50
N ILE A 9 12.70 -13.23 -2.03
CA ILE A 9 11.23 -13.21 -2.14
C ILE A 9 10.65 -11.97 -1.44
N PHE A 10 11.13 -11.67 -0.23
CA PHE A 10 10.67 -10.48 0.51
C PHE A 10 11.04 -9.18 -0.21
N ILE A 11 12.25 -9.07 -0.75
CA ILE A 11 12.69 -7.89 -1.52
C ILE A 11 11.84 -7.71 -2.77
N VAL A 12 11.59 -8.78 -3.53
CA VAL A 12 10.73 -8.73 -4.73
C VAL A 12 9.31 -8.33 -4.36
N LEU A 13 8.75 -8.89 -3.28
CA LEU A 13 7.43 -8.51 -2.77
C LEU A 13 7.37 -7.02 -2.38
N ALA A 14 8.37 -6.54 -1.65
CA ALA A 14 8.49 -5.13 -1.26
C ALA A 14 8.57 -4.21 -2.47
N PHE A 15 9.38 -4.58 -3.47
CA PHE A 15 9.51 -3.86 -4.72
C PHE A 15 8.18 -3.80 -5.49
N MET A 16 7.46 -4.92 -5.60
CA MET A 16 6.14 -4.96 -6.25
C MET A 16 5.13 -4.05 -5.56
N PHE A 17 5.07 -4.08 -4.22
CA PHE A 17 4.18 -3.19 -3.45
C PHE A 17 4.58 -1.71 -3.59
N ALA A 18 5.88 -1.41 -3.63
CA ALA A 18 6.38 -0.05 -3.84
C ALA A 18 6.05 0.49 -5.24
N MET A 19 6.05 -0.39 -6.24
CA MET A 19 5.75 -0.07 -7.64
C MET A 19 4.25 0.01 -7.96
N ALA A 20 3.42 -0.81 -7.29
CA ALA A 20 1.99 -0.91 -7.52
C ALA A 20 1.23 0.44 -7.62
N PRO A 21 1.42 1.42 -6.70
CA PRO A 21 0.68 2.69 -6.77
C PRO A 21 1.04 3.56 -7.97
N PHE A 22 2.21 3.35 -8.57
CA PHE A 22 2.65 4.11 -9.73
C PHE A 22 2.26 3.44 -11.05
N LEU A 23 2.35 2.11 -11.13
CA LEU A 23 2.03 1.39 -12.36
C LEU A 23 0.53 1.26 -12.61
N THR A 24 -0.27 1.21 -11.56
CA THR A 24 -1.73 1.04 -11.70
C THR A 24 -2.47 2.37 -11.58
N GLU A 25 -3.58 2.50 -12.30
CA GLU A 25 -4.50 3.63 -12.13
C GLU A 25 -5.54 3.36 -11.03
N ARG A 26 -5.57 2.13 -10.52
CA ARG A 26 -6.51 1.67 -9.49
C ARG A 26 -6.20 2.27 -8.14
N ALA A 27 -7.19 2.87 -7.47
CA ALA A 27 -7.07 3.34 -6.08
C ALA A 27 -6.88 2.15 -5.14
N PHE A 28 -5.79 2.09 -4.39
CA PHE A 28 -5.61 1.05 -3.37
C PHE A 28 -6.12 1.47 -2.01
N ILE A 29 -6.44 2.76 -1.84
CA ILE A 29 -6.85 3.35 -0.57
C ILE A 29 -7.93 4.39 -0.81
N PHE A 30 -8.90 4.48 0.11
CA PHE A 30 -9.84 5.58 0.12
C PHE A 30 -9.18 6.84 0.68
N THR A 31 -9.16 7.90 -0.12
CA THR A 31 -8.71 9.20 0.36
C THR A 31 -9.73 9.81 1.32
N PRO A 32 -9.28 10.49 2.38
CA PRO A 32 -10.18 11.25 3.25
C PRO A 32 -10.72 12.51 2.56
N TRP A 33 -10.09 12.92 1.46
CA TRP A 33 -10.49 14.05 0.62
C TRP A 33 -11.29 13.59 -0.60
N ARG A 34 -12.18 14.48 -1.07
CA ARG A 34 -13.01 14.29 -2.26
C ARG A 34 -12.14 14.27 -3.53
N GLN A 35 -12.31 13.25 -4.39
CA GLN A 35 -11.59 13.18 -5.67
C GLN A 35 -12.42 13.79 -6.81
N THR A 36 -11.75 14.45 -7.76
CA THR A 36 -12.39 15.07 -8.92
C THR A 36 -13.04 14.00 -9.79
N GLY A 37 -14.38 14.02 -9.91
CA GLY A 37 -15.18 13.03 -10.66
C GLY A 37 -16.07 12.13 -9.78
N GLU A 38 -15.89 12.14 -8.45
CA GLU A 38 -16.75 11.42 -7.51
C GLU A 38 -18.09 12.17 -7.31
N GLN A 39 -19.22 11.44 -7.28
CA GLN A 39 -20.55 12.01 -7.02
C GLN A 39 -20.54 12.87 -5.74
N GLU A 40 -21.38 13.90 -5.71
CA GLU A 40 -21.54 14.84 -4.58
C GLU A 40 -22.05 14.12 -3.32
N LYS A 41 -21.13 13.49 -2.58
CA LYS A 41 -21.39 12.90 -1.26
C LYS A 41 -20.89 13.83 -0.16
N PRO A 42 -21.55 13.84 1.01
CA PRO A 42 -21.12 14.68 2.12
C PRO A 42 -19.71 14.30 2.58
N PHE A 43 -18.90 15.32 2.90
CA PHE A 43 -17.50 15.15 3.30
C PHE A 43 -17.30 14.13 4.44
N TRP A 44 -18.23 14.09 5.41
CA TRP A 44 -18.22 13.12 6.51
C TRP A 44 -18.31 11.66 6.07
N PHE A 45 -19.01 11.37 4.96
CA PHE A 45 -19.09 10.01 4.44
C PHE A 45 -17.77 9.57 3.81
N CYS A 46 -17.06 10.48 3.13
CA CYS A 46 -15.74 10.22 2.57
C CYS A 46 -14.71 9.93 3.66
N THR A 47 -14.69 10.73 4.73
CA THR A 47 -13.78 10.53 5.85
C THR A 47 -14.12 9.26 6.63
N LEU A 48 -15.41 8.98 6.91
CA LEU A 48 -15.84 7.78 7.61
C LEU A 48 -15.44 6.50 6.87
N ARG A 49 -15.68 6.43 5.55
CA ARG A 49 -15.26 5.29 4.71
C ARG A 49 -13.74 5.13 4.69
N ALA A 50 -13.00 6.24 4.58
CA ALA A 50 -11.55 6.23 4.60
C ALA A 50 -11.03 5.68 5.93
N VAL A 51 -11.51 6.22 7.06
CA VAL A 51 -11.18 5.74 8.41
C VAL A 51 -11.49 4.25 8.54
N LEU A 52 -12.67 3.80 8.10
CA LEU A 52 -13.04 2.39 8.14
C LEU A 52 -12.04 1.52 7.37
N SER A 53 -11.62 1.93 6.17
CA SER A 53 -10.60 1.18 5.43
C SER A 53 -9.22 1.17 6.11
N TYR A 54 -8.78 2.29 6.68
CA TYR A 54 -7.51 2.33 7.41
C TYR A 54 -7.55 1.46 8.65
N VAL A 55 -8.69 1.42 9.37
CA VAL A 55 -8.90 0.54 10.52
C VAL A 55 -8.85 -0.92 10.10
N VAL A 56 -9.50 -1.27 8.99
CA VAL A 56 -9.47 -2.63 8.44
C VAL A 56 -8.03 -3.03 8.03
N ILE A 57 -7.30 -2.15 7.34
CA ILE A 57 -5.89 -2.41 6.98
C ILE A 57 -5.03 -2.57 8.24
N ALA A 58 -5.18 -1.69 9.22
CA ALA A 58 -4.44 -1.77 10.48
C ALA A 58 -4.76 -3.07 11.24
N ALA A 59 -6.02 -3.49 11.27
CA ALA A 59 -6.44 -4.77 11.85
C ALA A 59 -5.81 -5.96 11.11
N GLY A 60 -5.79 -5.95 9.78
CA GLY A 60 -5.14 -6.99 8.98
C GLY A 60 -3.63 -7.08 9.24
N CYS A 61 -2.95 -5.94 9.29
CA CYS A 61 -1.53 -5.87 9.65
C CYS A 61 -1.28 -6.35 11.08
N TRP A 62 -2.11 -5.94 12.03
CA TRP A 62 -1.99 -6.36 13.43
C TRP A 62 -2.20 -7.86 13.61
N LEU A 63 -3.19 -8.44 12.92
CA LEU A 63 -3.42 -9.89 12.92
C LEU A 63 -2.23 -10.67 12.36
N LEU A 64 -1.64 -10.19 11.25
CA LEU A 64 -0.43 -10.80 10.69
C LEU A 64 0.78 -10.69 11.63
N ALA A 65 0.93 -9.56 12.31
CA ALA A 65 2.06 -9.31 13.20
C ALA A 65 1.98 -10.08 14.53
N THR A 66 0.78 -10.29 15.08
CA THR A 66 0.60 -10.88 16.42
C THR A 66 0.39 -12.39 16.43
N GLN A 67 -0.30 -12.93 15.43
CA GLN A 67 -0.73 -14.35 15.42
C GLN A 67 -0.07 -15.12 14.27
N ALA A 68 1.20 -14.83 14.00
CA ALA A 68 1.94 -15.42 12.88
C ALA A 68 2.00 -16.96 12.94
N GLY A 69 1.98 -17.56 14.14
CA GLY A 69 2.04 -19.01 14.33
C GLY A 69 0.74 -19.77 14.03
N ASN A 70 -0.38 -19.08 13.74
CA ASN A 70 -1.67 -19.73 13.48
C ASN A 70 -2.15 -19.45 12.05
N LEU A 71 -2.21 -20.53 11.24
CA LEU A 71 -2.54 -20.49 9.82
C LEU A 71 -3.87 -19.76 9.53
N VAL A 72 -4.88 -19.92 10.40
CA VAL A 72 -6.21 -19.33 10.19
C VAL A 72 -6.16 -17.81 10.29
N TYR A 73 -5.44 -17.27 11.28
CA TYR A 73 -5.27 -15.82 11.44
C TYR A 73 -4.36 -15.23 10.37
N MET A 74 -3.36 -15.97 9.90
CA MET A 74 -2.51 -15.54 8.79
C MET A 74 -3.31 -15.42 7.49
N LEU A 75 -4.09 -16.45 7.14
CA LEU A 75 -4.98 -16.40 5.97
C LEU A 75 -6.05 -15.32 6.15
N GLY A 76 -6.62 -15.19 7.34
CA GLY A 76 -7.56 -14.12 7.68
C GLY A 76 -6.96 -12.73 7.46
N GLY A 77 -5.74 -12.48 7.95
CA GLY A 77 -5.03 -11.22 7.77
C GLY A 77 -4.71 -10.93 6.30
N VAL A 78 -4.22 -11.91 5.54
CA VAL A 78 -3.95 -11.77 4.09
C VAL A 78 -5.24 -11.48 3.32
N LEU A 79 -6.32 -12.21 3.60
CA LEU A 79 -7.61 -12.00 2.94
C LEU A 79 -8.18 -10.62 3.28
N LEU A 80 -8.09 -10.21 4.54
CA LEU A 80 -8.61 -8.93 5.01
C LEU A 80 -7.83 -7.77 4.38
N LEU A 81 -6.50 -7.87 4.27
CA LEU A 81 -5.68 -6.91 3.53
C LEU A 81 -5.98 -6.93 2.03
N GLY A 82 -6.13 -8.10 1.43
CA GLY A 82 -6.48 -8.25 0.02
C GLY A 82 -7.82 -7.59 -0.33
N ILE A 83 -8.85 -7.82 0.49
CA ILE A 83 -10.17 -7.19 0.33
C ILE A 83 -10.06 -5.67 0.55
N ALA A 84 -9.36 -5.24 1.59
CA ALA A 84 -9.23 -3.82 1.92
C ALA A 84 -8.49 -3.02 0.86
N LEU A 85 -7.47 -3.60 0.23
CA LEU A 85 -6.71 -2.98 -0.86
C LEU A 85 -7.45 -3.06 -2.21
N TYR A 86 -8.29 -4.08 -2.42
CA TYR A 86 -9.06 -4.25 -3.66
C TYR A 86 -10.34 -3.42 -3.72
N ALA A 87 -11.05 -3.27 -2.59
CA ALA A 87 -12.32 -2.52 -2.49
C ALA A 87 -12.27 -1.07 -3.01
N PRO A 88 -11.27 -0.22 -2.65
CA PRO A 88 -11.15 1.12 -3.22
C PRO A 88 -10.90 1.09 -4.73
N GLY A 89 -10.22 0.05 -5.22
CA GLY A 89 -9.89 -0.14 -6.62
C GLY A 89 -11.14 -0.44 -7.46
N ALA A 90 -12.08 -1.21 -6.92
CA ALA A 90 -13.34 -1.51 -7.59
C ALA A 90 -14.35 -0.34 -7.53
N MET A 91 -14.40 0.38 -6.41
CA MET A 91 -15.45 1.38 -6.17
C MET A 91 -15.10 2.79 -6.69
N VAL A 92 -13.84 3.22 -6.60
CA VAL A 92 -13.43 4.61 -6.88
C VAL A 92 -12.82 4.76 -8.27
N THR A 93 -12.04 3.78 -8.72
CA THR A 93 -11.33 3.84 -10.01
C THR A 93 -12.23 4.15 -11.23
N PRO A 94 -13.48 3.67 -11.34
CA PRO A 94 -14.31 3.98 -12.51
C PRO A 94 -14.68 5.47 -12.66
N HIS A 95 -14.60 6.24 -11.57
CA HIS A 95 -15.11 7.60 -11.52
C HIS A 95 -14.02 8.68 -11.42
N VAL A 96 -12.74 8.29 -11.29
CA VAL A 96 -11.64 9.23 -11.07
C VAL A 96 -10.65 9.18 -12.23
N PRO A 97 -10.67 10.17 -13.14
CA PRO A 97 -9.85 10.16 -14.35
C PRO A 97 -8.37 10.47 -14.06
N VAL A 98 -8.04 11.16 -12.96
CA VAL A 98 -6.65 11.53 -12.63
C VAL A 98 -6.41 11.45 -11.12
N LYS A 99 -5.49 10.57 -10.68
CA LYS A 99 -5.03 10.51 -9.30
C LYS A 99 -4.02 11.62 -8.98
N HIS A 100 -4.24 12.33 -7.86
CA HIS A 100 -3.27 13.25 -7.28
C HIS A 100 -2.00 12.53 -6.80
N VAL A 101 -0.87 13.24 -6.84
CA VAL A 101 0.43 12.75 -6.35
C VAL A 101 0.36 12.42 -4.86
N SER A 102 -0.33 13.24 -4.06
CA SER A 102 -0.49 13.02 -2.61
C SER A 102 -1.18 11.70 -2.28
N THR A 103 -2.18 11.31 -3.07
CA THR A 103 -2.86 10.02 -2.91
C THR A 103 -1.90 8.86 -3.09
N ARG A 104 -1.00 8.94 -4.07
CA ARG A 104 0.00 7.89 -4.33
C ARG A 104 1.03 7.81 -3.21
N LEU A 105 1.42 8.95 -2.64
CA LEU A 105 2.34 8.98 -1.51
C LEU A 105 1.75 8.27 -0.28
N ILE A 106 0.45 8.46 -0.03
CA ILE A 106 -0.27 7.74 1.02
C ILE A 106 -0.36 6.24 0.68
N GLU A 107 -0.59 5.87 -0.58
CA GLU A 107 -0.58 4.46 -1.01
C GLU A 107 0.78 3.78 -0.79
N VAL A 108 1.89 4.48 -1.09
CA VAL A 108 3.24 3.99 -0.81
C VAL A 108 3.43 3.81 0.71
N LEU A 109 3.04 4.81 1.50
CA LEU A 109 3.18 4.77 2.97
C LEU A 109 2.42 3.57 3.57
N VAL A 110 1.19 3.32 3.14
CA VAL A 110 0.42 2.17 3.62
C VAL A 110 0.98 0.86 3.09
N GLY A 111 1.46 0.81 1.85
CA GLY A 111 2.19 -0.33 1.31
C GLY A 111 3.39 -0.72 2.17
N TYR A 112 4.13 0.27 2.70
CA TYR A 112 5.23 0.02 3.63
C TYR A 112 4.77 -0.70 4.90
N PHE A 113 3.66 -0.29 5.51
CA PHE A 113 3.12 -0.96 6.70
C PHE A 113 2.65 -2.39 6.39
N VAL A 114 2.04 -2.61 5.22
CA VAL A 114 1.60 -3.95 4.78
C VAL A 114 2.80 -4.87 4.58
N VAL A 115 3.83 -4.42 3.85
CA VAL A 115 5.06 -5.18 3.62
C VAL A 115 5.79 -5.45 4.95
N GLY A 116 5.84 -4.46 5.84
CA GLY A 116 6.39 -4.61 7.19
C GLY A 116 5.66 -5.69 8.00
N ALA A 117 4.32 -5.68 8.01
CA ALA A 117 3.53 -6.70 8.70
C ALA A 117 3.75 -8.12 8.13
N ILE A 118 3.89 -8.25 6.80
CA ILE A 118 4.25 -9.52 6.17
C ILE A 118 5.66 -9.95 6.57
N GLY A 119 6.62 -9.03 6.62
CA GLY A 119 7.99 -9.31 7.08
C GLY A 119 8.03 -9.82 8.52
N PHE A 120 7.27 -9.20 9.43
CA PHE A 120 7.12 -9.67 10.80
C PHE A 120 6.46 -11.05 10.88
N ALA A 121 5.42 -11.30 10.08
CA ALA A 121 4.76 -12.60 10.04
C ALA A 121 5.72 -13.70 9.56
N ILE A 122 6.52 -13.43 8.54
CA ILE A 122 7.57 -14.36 8.07
C ILE A 122 8.60 -14.54 9.19
N GLU A 123 9.01 -13.47 9.85
CA GLU A 123 10.03 -13.56 10.90
C GLU A 123 9.61 -14.46 12.05
N ALA A 124 8.41 -14.24 12.57
CA ALA A 124 7.86 -15.02 13.68
C ALA A 124 7.63 -16.50 13.35
N ASN A 125 7.53 -16.88 12.08
CA ASN A 125 7.37 -18.29 11.67
C ASN A 125 8.70 -19.03 11.49
N TYR A 126 9.76 -18.35 11.03
CA TYR A 126 11.03 -18.99 10.67
C TYR A 126 12.15 -18.77 11.71
N ALA A 127 12.02 -17.78 12.58
CA ALA A 127 13.01 -17.44 13.59
C ALA A 127 12.36 -16.97 14.89
N ASN A 128 13.16 -16.94 15.96
CA ASN A 128 12.73 -16.32 17.20
C ASN A 128 12.75 -14.79 17.03
N PRO A 129 11.64 -14.06 17.33
CA PRO A 129 11.58 -12.62 17.17
C PRO A 129 12.70 -11.94 17.96
N SER A 130 13.59 -11.26 17.24
CA SER A 130 14.69 -10.51 17.85
C SER A 130 14.24 -9.09 18.17
N VAL A 131 14.71 -8.52 19.28
CA VAL A 131 14.46 -7.12 19.63
C VAL A 131 15.19 -6.24 18.62
N LYS A 132 14.44 -5.53 17.77
CA LYS A 132 14.97 -4.57 16.80
C LYS A 132 14.78 -3.16 17.33
N ASN A 133 15.81 -2.33 17.19
CA ASN A 133 15.71 -0.92 17.55
C ASN A 133 14.92 -0.13 16.49
N TRP A 134 14.57 1.11 16.82
CA TRP A 134 13.77 1.97 15.94
C TRP A 134 14.50 2.33 14.64
N GLU A 135 15.83 2.39 14.65
CA GLU A 135 16.65 2.72 13.49
C GLU A 135 16.44 1.71 12.36
N PHE A 136 16.19 0.44 12.69
CA PHE A 136 15.89 -0.59 11.69
C PHE A 136 14.66 -0.24 10.87
N TYR A 137 13.59 0.27 11.50
CA TYR A 137 12.38 0.67 10.80
C TYR A 137 12.59 1.93 9.97
N THR A 138 13.40 2.88 10.44
CA THR A 138 13.71 4.07 9.66
C THR A 138 14.50 3.74 8.39
N ILE A 139 15.52 2.89 8.50
CA ILE A 139 16.32 2.46 7.35
C ILE A 139 15.46 1.66 6.37
N ALA A 140 14.61 0.75 6.87
CA ALA A 140 13.67 -0.01 6.03
C ALA A 140 12.70 0.91 5.28
N ALA A 141 12.17 1.94 5.94
CA ALA A 141 11.31 2.93 5.31
C ALA A 141 12.03 3.71 4.21
N CYS A 142 13.27 4.16 4.46
CA CYS A 142 14.09 4.84 3.46
C CYS A 142 14.36 3.93 2.25
N LEU A 143 14.73 2.67 2.46
CA LEU A 143 14.96 1.70 1.40
C LEU A 143 13.69 1.45 0.57
N TYR A 144 12.54 1.30 1.23
CA TYR A 144 11.26 1.12 0.55
C TYR A 144 10.89 2.30 -0.34
N VAL A 145 11.13 3.54 0.13
CA VAL A 145 10.91 4.75 -0.68
C VAL A 145 11.86 4.81 -1.88
N VAL A 146 13.10 4.37 -1.73
CA VAL A 146 14.05 4.26 -2.86
C VAL A 146 13.55 3.23 -3.89
N LEU A 147 13.00 2.09 -3.45
CA LEU A 147 12.40 1.10 -4.34
C LEU A 147 11.17 1.63 -5.11
N ALA A 148 10.44 2.59 -4.53
CA ALA A 148 9.31 3.25 -5.18
C ALA A 148 9.73 4.27 -6.28
N TYR A 149 10.97 4.77 -6.22
CA TYR A 149 11.49 5.79 -7.14
C TYR A 149 11.34 5.47 -8.65
N PRO A 150 11.70 4.27 -9.17
CA PRO A 150 11.54 3.99 -10.60
C PRO A 150 10.09 4.13 -11.09
N GLY A 151 9.12 3.73 -10.28
CA GLY A 151 7.70 3.92 -10.58
C GLY A 151 7.32 5.40 -10.63
N PHE A 152 7.83 6.19 -9.69
CA PHE A 152 7.63 7.63 -9.65
C PHE A 152 8.16 8.32 -10.92
N VAL A 153 9.40 8.03 -11.31
CA VAL A 153 10.05 8.61 -12.51
C VAL A 153 9.29 8.27 -13.77
N TRP A 154 8.99 6.98 -13.99
CA TRP A 154 8.29 6.53 -15.20
C TRP A 154 6.97 7.26 -15.41
N ARG A 155 6.18 7.46 -14.35
CA ARG A 155 4.86 8.06 -14.50
C ARG A 155 4.84 9.59 -14.47
N HIS A 156 5.73 10.25 -13.74
CA HIS A 156 5.69 11.71 -13.63
C HIS A 156 6.67 12.41 -14.56
N LEU A 157 7.82 11.80 -14.85
CA LEU A 157 8.85 12.39 -15.70
C LEU A 157 8.74 11.91 -17.14
N MET A 158 8.43 10.62 -17.39
CA MET A 158 8.38 10.11 -18.78
C MET A 158 7.00 10.27 -19.43
N LYS A 159 5.91 10.11 -18.66
CA LYS A 159 4.55 10.38 -19.15
C LYS A 159 4.18 11.85 -18.97
N HIS A 160 4.71 12.73 -19.82
CA HIS A 160 4.22 14.10 -19.89
C HIS A 160 2.77 14.13 -20.40
N PRO A 161 1.87 14.91 -19.78
CA PRO A 161 0.56 15.15 -20.34
C PRO A 161 0.76 15.88 -21.68
N VAL A 162 0.35 15.23 -22.78
CA VAL A 162 0.34 15.86 -24.12
C VAL A 162 -0.47 17.13 -24.01
N ARG A 163 0.18 18.28 -24.19
CA ARG A 163 -0.42 19.61 -24.09
C ARG A 163 -1.46 19.72 -25.20
N ARG A 164 -2.74 19.48 -24.89
CA ARG A 164 -3.83 19.65 -25.85
C ARG A 164 -3.98 21.15 -26.09
N HIS A 165 -3.32 21.66 -27.13
CA HIS A 165 -3.55 23.01 -27.61
C HIS A 165 -5.05 23.13 -27.93
N LYS A 166 -5.76 23.99 -27.19
CA LYS A 166 -7.09 24.41 -27.59
C LYS A 166 -6.92 25.25 -28.85
N SER A 167 -7.22 24.67 -30.00
CA SER A 167 -7.43 25.42 -31.25
C SER A 167 -8.64 26.31 -31.02
N ALA A 168 -8.42 27.62 -31.08
CA ALA A 168 -9.46 28.65 -31.08
C ALA A 168 -10.22 28.65 -32.41
#